data_AF-W7T9V3-F1
#
_entry.id   AF-W7T9V3-F1
#
_cell.length_a   1.000
_cell.length_b   1.000
_cell.length_c   1.000
_cell.angle_alpha   90.00
_cell.angle_beta   90.00
_cell.angle_gamma   90.00
#
_symmetry.space_group_name_H-M   'P 1'
#
loop_
_entity.id
_entity.type
_entity.pdbx_description
1 polymer ?
#
loop_
_entity_poly.entity_id
_entity_poly.type
_entity_poly.pdbx_seq_one_letter_code
_entity_poly.pdbx_strand_id
1 'polypeptide(L)'
;MGNELTKKYDKEKIHTASGGHECLWKIYRATVKSTGEPASVFVLDLDDLKSLPKNEREQLLDIFRKDIRALRELNHPYILKIYDVLEENKKCLAFVAERVSFSLANALHRYQNLPAREQPLPKELVEFR
;
A
#
# COMPACT_ATOMS: atom_id res chain seq x y z
N MET A 1 11.81 -2.85 17.17
CA MET A 1 10.59 -2.48 17.91
C MET A 1 9.40 -2.85 17.05
N GLY A 2 8.60 -3.81 17.50
CA GLY A 2 7.55 -4.46 16.71
C GLY A 2 6.39 -3.52 16.44
N ASN A 3 6.37 -3.01 15.20
CA ASN A 3 5.36 -2.14 14.62
C ASN A 3 3.96 -2.74 14.85
N GLU A 4 2.96 -1.94 15.26
CA GLU A 4 1.59 -2.39 15.55
C GLU A 4 0.98 -3.24 14.43
N LEU A 5 1.41 -2.97 13.19
CA LEU A 5 1.18 -3.75 11.98
C LEU A 5 1.40 -5.26 12.19
N THR A 6 2.53 -5.64 12.76
CA THR A 6 2.91 -7.04 12.98
C THR A 6 2.13 -7.72 14.09
N LYS A 7 1.40 -6.96 14.93
CA LYS A 7 0.54 -7.53 15.98
C LYS A 7 -0.80 -7.98 15.43
N LYS A 8 -1.41 -7.19 14.54
CA LYS A 8 -2.75 -7.44 13.97
C LYS A 8 -2.73 -8.17 12.64
N TYR A 9 -1.70 -7.96 11.82
CA TYR A 9 -1.64 -8.45 10.45
C TYR A 9 -0.40 -9.30 10.21
N ASP A 10 -0.57 -10.37 9.44
CA ASP A 10 0.55 -11.12 8.86
C ASP A 10 0.80 -10.61 7.44
N LYS A 11 1.90 -9.90 7.24
CA LYS A 11 2.24 -9.20 5.99
C LYS A 11 3.33 -9.98 5.27
N GLU A 12 3.15 -10.20 3.98
CA GLU A 12 4.20 -10.78 3.12
C GLU A 12 5.45 -9.88 3.07
N LYS A 13 6.60 -10.50 2.79
CA LYS A 13 7.90 -9.79 2.75
C LYS A 13 8.08 -8.93 1.49
N ILE A 14 7.43 -9.33 0.40
CA ILE A 14 7.59 -8.73 -0.92
C ILE A 14 6.28 -8.03 -1.29
N HIS A 15 6.35 -6.78 -1.75
CA HIS A 15 5.16 -6.10 -2.27
C HIS A 15 4.83 -6.64 -3.66
N THR A 16 3.53 -6.76 -3.93
CA THR A 16 3.01 -7.35 -5.19
C THR A 16 2.36 -6.31 -6.10
N ALA A 17 2.12 -5.11 -5.57
CA ALA A 17 1.58 -4.00 -6.32
C ALA A 17 2.20 -2.69 -5.84
N SER A 18 2.04 -1.66 -6.65
CA SER A 18 2.31 -0.27 -6.27
C SER A 18 1.21 0.65 -6.77
N GLY A 19 1.02 1.79 -6.11
CA GLY A 19 -0.09 2.69 -6.43
C GLY A 19 -0.01 4.08 -5.82
N GLY A 20 -1.08 4.84 -6.01
CA GLY A 20 -1.19 6.26 -5.65
C GLY A 20 -0.23 7.15 -6.43
N HIS A 21 0.02 8.34 -5.89
CA HIS A 21 0.86 9.34 -6.54
C HIS A 21 2.28 8.79 -6.78
N GLU A 22 2.78 8.96 -8.01
CA GLU A 22 4.10 8.47 -8.46
C GLU A 22 4.33 6.95 -8.20
N CYS A 23 3.26 6.17 -7.97
CA CYS A 23 3.32 4.79 -7.51
C CYS A 23 4.21 4.58 -6.26
N LEU A 24 4.25 5.56 -5.36
CA LEU A 24 5.08 5.54 -4.16
C LEU A 24 4.59 4.55 -3.09
N TRP A 25 3.30 4.20 -3.10
CA TRP A 25 2.79 3.19 -2.18
C TRP A 25 3.25 1.81 -2.61
N LYS A 26 4.00 1.12 -1.75
CA LYS A 26 4.28 -0.31 -1.86
C LYS A 26 3.12 -1.07 -1.23
N ILE A 27 2.45 -1.92 -2.00
CA ILE A 27 1.24 -2.64 -1.58
C ILE A 27 1.61 -4.10 -1.34
N TYR A 28 1.51 -4.49 -0.07
CA TYR A 28 1.80 -5.84 0.39
C TYR A 28 0.51 -6.60 0.60
N ARG A 29 0.56 -7.88 0.24
CA ARG A 29 -0.45 -8.85 0.62
C ARG A 29 -0.36 -9.10 2.13
N ALA A 30 -1.51 -9.17 2.80
CA ALA A 30 -1.56 -9.47 4.22
C ALA A 30 -2.83 -10.24 4.61
N THR A 31 -2.83 -10.83 5.81
CA THR A 31 -4.03 -11.43 6.41
C THR A 31 -4.23 -10.89 7.82
N VAL A 32 -5.49 -10.74 8.22
CA VAL A 32 -5.84 -10.40 9.61
C VAL A 32 -5.54 -11.63 10.48
N LYS A 33 -4.72 -11.49 11.51
CA LYS A 33 -4.29 -12.66 12.32
C LYS A 33 -5.43 -13.32 13.09
N SER A 34 -6.43 -12.56 13.51
CA SER A 34 -7.56 -13.07 14.30
C SER A 34 -8.60 -13.81 13.45
N THR A 35 -8.88 -13.33 12.24
CA THR A 35 -9.95 -13.88 11.37
C THR A 35 -9.43 -14.67 10.18
N GLY A 36 -8.15 -14.50 9.81
CA GLY A 36 -7.58 -15.04 8.58
C GLY A 36 -8.01 -14.28 7.32
N GLU A 37 -8.80 -13.21 7.45
CA GLU A 37 -9.36 -12.51 6.29
C GLU A 37 -8.27 -11.81 5.45
N PRO A 38 -8.38 -11.84 4.11
CA PRO A 38 -7.46 -11.15 3.22
C PRO A 38 -7.49 -9.62 3.40
N ALA A 39 -6.31 -9.01 3.47
CA ALA A 39 -6.12 -7.56 3.53
C ALA A 39 -4.92 -7.11 2.67
N SER A 40 -4.78 -5.81 2.48
CA SER A 40 -3.58 -5.22 1.88
C SER A 40 -3.00 -4.13 2.78
N VAL A 41 -1.68 -4.16 2.92
CA VAL A 41 -0.92 -3.17 3.68
C VAL A 41 -0.21 -2.24 2.70
N PHE A 42 -0.54 -0.95 2.78
CA PHE A 42 0.10 0.11 2.02
C PHE A 42 1.23 0.67 2.86
N VAL A 43 2.43 0.76 2.28
CA VAL A 43 3.62 1.32 2.93
C VAL A 43 4.28 2.33 2.00
N LEU A 44 4.46 3.54 2.51
CA LEU A 44 5.33 4.55 1.95
C LEU A 44 6.63 4.53 2.75
N ASP A 45 7.75 4.22 2.09
CA ASP A 45 9.08 4.28 2.71
C ASP A 45 9.60 5.71 2.60
N LEU A 46 9.85 6.35 3.75
CA LEU A 46 10.35 7.73 3.77
C LEU A 46 11.79 7.84 3.27
N ASP A 47 12.53 6.72 3.24
CA ASP A 47 13.86 6.67 2.66
C ASP A 47 13.81 6.89 1.13
N ASP A 48 12.74 6.46 0.46
CA ASP A 48 12.54 6.70 -0.98
C ASP A 48 12.34 8.19 -1.31
N LEU A 49 12.00 9.01 -0.30
CA LEU A 49 11.79 10.45 -0.43
C LEU A 49 12.99 11.29 0.02
N LYS A 50 14.14 10.66 0.35
CA LYS A 50 15.33 11.38 0.84
C LYS A 50 15.97 12.33 -0.17
N SER A 51 15.79 12.05 -1.46
CA SER A 51 16.30 12.89 -2.55
C SER A 51 15.51 14.18 -2.71
N LEU A 52 14.28 14.25 -2.21
CA LEU A 52 13.43 15.42 -2.32
C LEU A 52 13.86 16.52 -1.35
N PRO A 53 13.74 17.80 -1.74
CA PRO A 53 13.86 18.92 -0.82
C PRO A 53 12.94 18.76 0.38
N LYS A 54 13.41 19.17 1.57
CA LYS A 54 12.67 18.99 2.84
C LYS A 54 11.23 19.54 2.76
N ASN A 55 11.06 20.72 2.16
CA ASN A 55 9.75 21.37 2.01
C ASN A 55 8.79 20.56 1.12
N GLU A 56 9.27 20.07 -0.03
CA GLU A 56 8.47 19.25 -0.95
C GLU A 56 8.08 17.92 -0.31
N ARG A 57 9.01 17.29 0.42
CA ARG A 57 8.73 16.07 1.17
C ARG A 57 7.64 16.28 2.22
N GLU A 58 7.69 17.37 2.97
CA GLU A 58 6.67 17.68 3.99
C GLU A 58 5.30 17.93 3.35
N GLN A 59 5.26 18.67 2.23
CA GLN A 59 4.02 18.90 1.46
C GLN A 59 3.42 17.59 0.93
N LEU A 60 4.25 16.70 0.39
CA LEU A 60 3.81 15.40 -0.13
C LEU A 60 3.23 14.52 1.00
N LEU A 61 3.89 14.49 2.16
CA LEU A 61 3.38 13.76 3.33
C LEU A 61 2.07 14.33 3.84
N ASP A 62 1.89 15.65 3.83
CA ASP A 62 0.62 16.27 4.19
C ASP A 62 -0.51 15.92 3.24
N ILE A 63 -0.25 15.82 1.93
CA ILE A 63 -1.21 15.32 0.95
C ILE A 63 -1.60 13.89 1.29
N PHE A 64 -0.63 12.99 1.48
CA PHE A 64 -0.93 11.59 1.80
C PHE A 64 -1.71 11.42 3.10
N ARG A 65 -1.41 12.20 4.14
CA ARG A 65 -2.19 12.18 5.38
C ARG A 65 -3.64 12.61 5.15
N LYS A 66 -3.88 13.63 4.32
CA LYS A 66 -5.22 14.09 3.95
C LYS A 66 -5.96 13.04 3.13
N ASP A 67 -5.30 12.41 2.16
CA ASP A 67 -5.88 11.35 1.33
C ASP A 67 -6.31 10.16 2.17
N ILE A 68 -5.48 9.70 3.10
CA ILE A 68 -5.81 8.60 4.01
C ILE A 68 -7.01 8.96 4.89
N ARG A 69 -7.07 10.19 5.41
CA ARG A 69 -8.23 10.65 6.21
C ARG A 69 -9.51 10.66 5.38
N ALA A 70 -9.45 11.20 4.17
CA ALA A 70 -10.60 11.25 3.26
C ALA A 70 -11.07 9.84 2.89
N LEU A 71 -10.16 8.94 2.50
CA LEU A 71 -10.49 7.54 2.18
C LEU A 71 -11.09 6.79 3.37
N ARG A 72 -10.73 7.13 4.61
CA ARG A 72 -11.31 6.52 5.82
C ARG A 72 -12.76 6.96 6.07
N GLU A 73 -13.11 8.16 5.66
CA GLU A 73 -14.46 8.73 5.83
C GLU A 73 -15.41 8.31 4.72
N LEU A 74 -14.88 7.93 3.55
CA LEU A 74 -15.64 7.45 2.42
C LEU A 74 -16.11 5.99 2.63
N ASN A 75 -17.40 5.75 2.46
CA ASN A 75 -17.98 4.41 2.53
C ASN A 75 -18.83 4.14 1.28
N HIS A 76 -18.19 3.60 0.25
CA HIS A 76 -18.82 3.33 -1.04
C HIS A 76 -18.27 2.04 -1.66
N PRO A 77 -19.11 1.20 -2.30
CA PRO A 77 -18.67 -0.10 -2.84
C PRO A 77 -17.55 -0.04 -3.88
N TYR A 78 -17.39 1.11 -4.53
CA TYR A 78 -16.37 1.32 -5.57
C TYR A 78 -15.19 2.20 -5.11
N ILE A 79 -15.07 2.42 -3.80
CA ILE A 79 -13.96 3.17 -3.19
C ILE A 79 -13.24 2.23 -2.23
N LEU A 80 -11.91 2.24 -2.31
CA LEU A 80 -11.06 1.39 -1.49
C LEU A 80 -11.34 1.62 0.00
N LYS A 81 -11.79 0.58 0.70
CA LYS A 81 -12.12 0.63 2.13
C LYS A 81 -10.87 0.50 2.99
N ILE A 82 -10.63 1.49 3.84
CA ILE A 82 -9.57 1.46 4.86
C ILE A 82 -10.07 0.75 6.12
N TYR A 83 -9.30 -0.20 6.63
CA TYR A 83 -9.58 -0.91 7.88
C TYR A 83 -8.90 -0.24 9.07
N ASP A 84 -7.61 0.06 8.94
CA ASP A 84 -6.78 0.65 9.99
C ASP A 84 -5.83 1.68 9.35
N VAL A 85 -5.71 2.86 9.95
CA VAL A 85 -4.58 3.75 9.65
C VAL A 85 -3.46 3.37 10.59
N LEU A 86 -2.32 3.00 10.05
CA LEU A 86 -1.20 2.52 10.85
C LEU A 86 -0.18 3.63 11.09
N GLU A 87 0.63 3.38 12.11
CA GLU A 87 1.66 4.23 12.66
C GLU A 87 2.51 4.95 11.58
N GLU A 88 2.49 6.28 11.62
CA GLU A 88 3.52 7.09 10.99
C GLU A 88 4.73 7.15 11.92
N ASN A 89 5.89 6.75 11.42
CA ASN A 89 7.15 6.86 12.16
C ASN A 89 8.24 7.46 11.28
N LYS A 90 9.46 7.60 11.82
CA LYS A 90 10.59 8.20 11.09
C LYS A 90 11.01 7.46 9.82
N LYS A 91 10.54 6.22 9.62
CA LYS A 91 10.91 5.36 8.47
C LYS A 91 9.78 5.19 7.47
N CYS A 92 8.53 5.17 7.91
CA CYS A 92 7.41 4.89 7.01
C CYS A 92 6.09 5.52 7.46
N LEU A 93 5.22 5.72 6.48
CA LEU A 93 3.78 5.94 6.66
C LEU A 93 3.05 4.70 6.13
N ALA A 94 2.07 4.18 6.87
CA ALA A 94 1.37 2.95 6.47
C ALA A 94 -0.12 2.97 6.81
N PHE A 95 -0.90 2.20 6.08
CA PHE A 95 -2.31 1.92 6.40
C PHE A 95 -2.72 0.55 5.87
N VAL A 96 -3.84 0.03 6.35
CA VAL A 96 -4.44 -1.24 5.92
C VAL A 96 -5.77 -0.99 5.27
N ALA A 97 -5.99 -1.65 4.15
CA ALA A 97 -7.25 -1.64 3.42
C ALA A 97 -7.71 -3.07 3.12
N GLU A 98 -8.87 -3.17 2.50
CA GLU A 98 -9.32 -4.40 1.85
C GLU A 98 -8.27 -4.96 0.87
N ARG A 99 -8.43 -6.23 0.52
CA ARG A 99 -7.49 -6.91 -0.38
C ARG A 99 -7.45 -6.23 -1.74
N VAL A 100 -6.27 -5.75 -2.11
CA VAL A 100 -5.92 -5.30 -3.46
C VAL A 100 -5.14 -6.41 -4.16
N SER A 101 -5.69 -6.92 -5.26
CA SER A 101 -5.03 -7.94 -6.08
C SER A 101 -3.92 -7.35 -6.94
N PHE A 102 -4.17 -6.19 -7.56
CA PHE A 102 -3.25 -5.48 -8.45
C PHE A 102 -3.71 -4.02 -8.64
N SER A 103 -2.78 -3.14 -9.04
CA SER A 103 -3.13 -1.79 -9.50
C SER A 103 -3.29 -1.74 -11.02
N LEU A 104 -3.88 -0.66 -11.54
CA LEU A 104 -3.97 -0.43 -12.98
C LEU A 104 -2.58 -0.43 -13.65
N ALA A 105 -1.55 0.09 -12.98
CA ALA A 105 -0.19 0.04 -13.49
C ALA A 105 0.29 -1.40 -13.70
N ASN A 106 -0.05 -2.31 -12.77
CA ASN A 106 0.30 -3.73 -12.89
C ASN A 106 -0.46 -4.42 -14.03
N ALA A 107 -1.75 -4.08 -14.22
CA ALA A 107 -2.55 -4.59 -15.34
C ALA A 107 -2.00 -4.11 -16.70
N LEU A 108 -1.45 -2.89 -16.75
CA LEU A 108 -0.79 -2.33 -17.93
C LEU A 108 0.69 -2.73 -18.07
N HIS A 109 1.12 -3.78 -17.37
CA HIS A 109 2.50 -4.31 -17.41
C HIS A 109 3.60 -3.30 -17.02
N ARG A 110 3.27 -2.31 -16.18
CA ARG A 110 4.24 -1.37 -15.60
C ARG A 110 4.74 -1.88 -14.26
N TYR A 111 5.86 -2.58 -14.29
CA TYR A 111 6.47 -3.22 -13.11
C TYR A 111 7.77 -2.56 -12.63
N GLN A 112 8.10 -1.36 -13.11
CA GLN A 112 9.35 -0.68 -12.77
C GLN A 112 9.50 -0.44 -11.25
N ASN A 113 8.38 -0.35 -10.54
CA ASN A 113 8.32 -0.05 -9.10
C ASN A 113 8.12 -1.31 -8.23
N LEU A 114 8.22 -2.51 -8.83
CA LEU A 114 8.18 -3.79 -8.12
C LEU A 114 9.60 -4.36 -7.95
N PRO A 115 9.86 -5.15 -6.89
CA PRO A 115 11.21 -5.57 -6.52
C PRO A 115 11.73 -6.73 -7.39
N ALA A 116 10.88 -7.36 -8.20
CA ALA A 116 11.26 -8.38 -9.17
C ALA A 116 10.50 -8.14 -10.49
N ARG A 117 11.23 -8.10 -11.61
CA ARG A 117 10.65 -7.98 -12.97
C ARG A 117 9.76 -9.17 -13.36
N GLU A 118 9.87 -10.28 -12.63
CA GLU A 118 9.24 -11.57 -12.94
C GLU A 118 8.34 -12.06 -11.78
N GLN A 119 7.55 -11.18 -11.17
CA GLN A 119 6.40 -11.72 -10.45
C GLN A 119 5.42 -12.25 -11.49
N PRO A 120 5.06 -13.56 -11.47
CA PRO A 120 4.02 -14.04 -12.34
C PRO A 120 2.78 -13.19 -12.11
N LEU A 121 2.12 -12.79 -13.21
CA LEU A 121 0.84 -12.10 -13.14
C LEU A 121 -0.03 -12.79 -12.07
N PRO A 122 -0.59 -12.04 -11.10
CA PRO A 122 -1.61 -12.57 -10.21
C PRO A 122 -2.56 -13.46 -11.01
N LYS A 123 -2.86 -14.67 -10.53
CA LYS A 123 -3.68 -15.63 -11.27
C LYS A 123 -5.01 -15.01 -11.70
N GLU A 124 -5.51 -14.11 -10.86
CA GLU A 124 -6.71 -13.30 -11.06
C GLU A 124 -6.64 -12.40 -12.32
N LEU A 125 -5.44 -11.94 -12.72
CA LEU A 125 -5.22 -11.18 -13.96
C LEU A 125 -5.15 -12.07 -15.20
N VAL A 126 -4.66 -13.30 -15.06
CA VAL A 126 -4.62 -14.26 -16.18
C VAL A 126 -6.03 -14.72 -16.54
N GLU A 127 -6.91 -14.83 -15.56
CA GLU A 127 -8.32 -15.21 -15.72
C GLU A 127 -9.21 -14.10 -16.28
N PHE A 128 -8.76 -12.84 -16.26
CA PHE A 128 -9.53 -11.68 -16.73
C PHE A 128 -9.41 -11.40 -18.24
N ARG A 129 -8.79 -12.31 -19.00
CA ARG A 129 -8.44 -12.13 -20.41
C ARG A 129 -9.44 -12.79 -21.36
#